data_AF-A0AAV7RY00-F1
#
_entry.id   AF-A0AAV7RY00-F1
#
_cell.length_a   1.000
_cell.length_b   1.000
_cell.length_c   1.000
_cell.angle_alpha   90.00
_cell.angle_beta   90.00
_cell.angle_gamma   90.00
#
_symmetry.space_group_name_H-M   'P 1'
#
loop_
_entity.id
_entity.type
_entity.pdbx_description
1 polymer ?
#
loop_
_entity_poly.entity_id
_entity_poly.type
_entity_poly.pdbx_seq_one_letter_code
_entity_poly.pdbx_strand_id
1 'polypeptide(L)'
;YFSATLDDIAAALPGYLRAVAAVEQSLIQSENIVIGYPLTLMVPHSIEILLTRSKTQYLTNARLTQYETVILGAPNVTIKRYTVLNLATLLPNEGDDPNRIDDIEHDCLEVTELGTKPRDDIKDFCLEDNDQII
;
A
#
# COMPACT_ATOMS: atom_id res chain seq x y z
N TYR A 1 16.02 4.78 8.77
CA TYR A 1 14.61 4.39 8.54
C TYR A 1 13.76 5.64 8.49
N PHE A 2 12.85 5.72 7.51
CA PHE A 2 11.85 6.78 7.42
C PHE A 2 10.48 6.20 7.80
N SER A 3 9.69 6.97 8.51
CA SER A 3 8.31 6.64 8.85
C SER A 3 7.52 7.93 8.94
N ALA A 4 6.30 7.92 8.43
CA ALA A 4 5.40 9.05 8.55
C ALA A 4 3.95 8.54 8.64
N THR A 5 3.12 9.33 9.31
CA THR A 5 1.68 9.10 9.42
C THR A 5 1.02 9.47 8.09
N LEU A 6 -0.01 8.73 7.71
CA LEU A 6 -0.89 9.12 6.59
C LEU A 6 -1.81 10.26 7.05
N ASP A 7 -2.24 11.10 6.11
CA ASP A 7 -3.31 12.07 6.39
C ASP A 7 -4.62 11.37 6.78
N ASP A 8 -5.49 12.05 7.52
CA ASP A 8 -6.71 11.45 8.07
C ASP A 8 -7.59 10.77 7.00
N ILE A 9 -7.64 11.35 5.80
CA ILE A 9 -8.46 10.78 4.73
C ILE A 9 -7.78 9.55 4.15
N ALA A 10 -6.46 9.59 3.93
CA ALA A 10 -5.72 8.41 3.49
C ALA A 10 -5.77 7.29 4.55
N ALA A 11 -5.68 7.62 5.84
CA ALA A 11 -5.76 6.68 6.95
C ALA A 11 -7.13 5.96 7.04
N ALA A 12 -8.20 6.61 6.58
CA ALA A 12 -9.56 6.06 6.51
C ALA A 12 -9.81 5.14 5.30
N LEU A 13 -8.87 5.05 4.35
CA LEU A 13 -9.02 4.19 3.17
C LEU A 13 -8.85 2.69 3.52
N PRO A 14 -9.39 1.78 2.68
CA PRO A 14 -9.07 0.36 2.75
C PRO A 14 -7.57 0.09 2.74
N GLY A 15 -7.14 -0.99 3.39
CA GLY A 15 -5.72 -1.32 3.58
C GLY A 15 -4.87 -1.29 2.31
N TYR A 16 -5.40 -1.79 1.19
CA TYR A 16 -4.70 -1.77 -0.10
C TYR A 16 -4.47 -0.35 -0.64
N LEU A 17 -5.40 0.58 -0.44
CA LEU A 17 -5.23 1.99 -0.83
C LEU A 17 -4.33 2.75 0.16
N ARG A 18 -4.31 2.36 1.43
CA ARG A 18 -3.32 2.88 2.39
C ARG A 18 -1.89 2.51 2.00
N ALA A 19 -1.69 1.31 1.46
CA ALA A 19 -0.40 0.92 0.91
C ALA A 19 0.02 1.82 -0.26
N VAL A 20 -0.91 2.17 -1.16
CA VAL A 20 -0.66 3.12 -2.26
C VAL A 20 -0.29 4.51 -1.72
N ALA A 21 -1.05 5.03 -0.75
CA ALA A 21 -0.76 6.33 -0.14
C ALA A 21 0.60 6.35 0.59
N ALA A 22 0.93 5.28 1.32
CA ALA A 22 2.22 5.15 1.99
C ALA A 22 3.40 5.14 1.00
N VAL A 23 3.20 4.53 -0.16
CA VAL A 23 4.20 4.50 -1.23
C VAL A 23 4.41 5.89 -1.83
N GLU A 24 3.34 6.60 -2.16
CA GLU A 24 3.42 7.98 -2.67
C GLU A 24 4.17 8.88 -1.70
N GLN A 25 3.80 8.84 -0.41
CA GLN A 25 4.47 9.62 0.63
C GLN A 25 5.95 9.24 0.79
N SER A 26 6.28 7.96 0.68
CA SER A 26 7.68 7.49 0.76
C SER A 26 8.53 8.00 -0.41
N LEU A 27 7.95 8.05 -1.61
CA LEU A 27 8.64 8.58 -2.80
C LEU A 27 8.88 10.08 -2.68
N ILE A 28 7.86 10.85 -2.28
CA ILE A 28 7.99 12.31 -2.06
C ILE A 28 9.06 12.61 -1.01
N GLN A 29 9.10 11.86 0.09
CA GLN A 29 10.12 12.04 1.12
C GLN A 29 11.52 11.67 0.65
N SER A 30 11.63 10.69 -0.24
CA SER A 30 12.91 10.22 -0.77
C SER A 30 13.42 11.08 -1.93
N GLU A 31 12.58 11.88 -2.58
CA GLU A 31 12.93 12.67 -3.77
C GLU A 31 14.15 13.57 -3.54
N ASN A 32 14.16 14.32 -2.43
CA ASN A 32 15.26 15.22 -2.07
C ASN A 32 16.56 14.49 -1.71
N ILE A 33 16.48 13.20 -1.37
CA ILE A 33 17.65 12.38 -1.00
C ILE A 33 18.22 11.71 -2.26
N VAL A 34 17.34 11.22 -3.13
CA VAL A 34 17.68 10.45 -4.33
C VAL A 34 18.10 11.37 -5.48
N ILE A 35 17.52 12.57 -5.59
CA ILE A 35 17.87 13.62 -6.56
C ILE A 35 17.97 13.05 -7.99
N GLY A 36 16.96 12.28 -8.40
CA GLY A 36 16.87 11.70 -9.75
C GLY A 36 17.73 10.45 -10.00
N TYR A 37 18.50 9.98 -9.02
CA TYR A 37 19.21 8.70 -9.13
C TYR A 37 18.22 7.52 -9.20
N PRO A 38 18.58 6.38 -9.83
CA PRO A 38 17.74 5.20 -9.80
C PRO A 38 17.38 4.75 -8.38
N LEU A 39 16.09 4.59 -8.13
CA LEU A 39 15.52 4.14 -6.86
C LEU A 39 14.72 2.86 -7.11
N THR A 40 15.00 1.81 -6.34
CA THR A 40 14.15 0.60 -6.32
C THR A 40 13.27 0.64 -5.09
N LEU A 41 11.96 0.69 -5.31
CA LEU A 41 10.95 0.61 -4.25
C LEU A 41 10.53 -0.85 -4.06
N MET A 42 10.82 -1.41 -2.89
CA MET A 42 10.45 -2.78 -2.54
C MET A 42 9.21 -2.76 -1.64
N VAL A 43 8.12 -3.36 -2.11
CA VAL A 43 6.79 -3.27 -1.46
C VAL A 43 6.08 -4.61 -1.43
N PRO A 44 5.37 -4.96 -0.34
CA PRO A 44 4.65 -6.24 -0.24
C PRO A 44 3.43 -6.34 -1.16
N HIS A 45 2.86 -5.20 -1.54
CA HIS A 45 1.71 -5.14 -2.44
C HIS A 45 2.13 -4.77 -3.86
N SER A 46 1.46 -5.34 -4.86
CA SER A 46 1.65 -4.96 -6.27
C SER A 46 0.96 -3.63 -6.58
N ILE A 47 1.66 -2.52 -6.37
CA ILE A 47 1.11 -1.16 -6.47
C ILE A 47 0.64 -0.83 -7.90
N GLU A 48 1.38 -1.26 -8.92
CA GLU A 48 1.00 -1.05 -10.32
C GLU A 48 -0.36 -1.70 -10.64
N ILE A 49 -0.56 -2.93 -10.16
CA ILE A 49 -1.83 -3.64 -10.31
C ILE A 49 -2.94 -2.93 -9.52
N LEU A 50 -2.64 -2.46 -8.31
CA LEU A 50 -3.61 -1.73 -7.52
C LEU A 50 -4.05 -0.43 -8.21
N LEU A 51 -3.14 0.36 -8.77
CA LEU A 51 -3.52 1.60 -9.47
C LEU A 51 -4.30 1.34 -10.77
N THR A 52 -3.92 0.31 -11.53
CA THR A 52 -4.48 0.07 -12.87
C THR A 52 -5.70 -0.84 -12.92
N ARG A 53 -5.84 -1.77 -11.97
CA ARG A 53 -6.86 -2.84 -11.99
C ARG A 53 -7.75 -2.88 -10.75
N SER A 54 -7.43 -2.16 -9.67
CA SER A 54 -8.27 -2.18 -8.47
C SER A 54 -9.51 -1.28 -8.60
N LYS A 55 -10.49 -1.51 -7.71
CA LYS A 55 -11.63 -0.61 -7.54
C LYS A 55 -11.18 0.65 -6.80
N THR A 56 -10.92 1.72 -7.55
CA THR A 56 -10.53 3.04 -7.06
C THR A 56 -11.72 3.91 -6.62
N GLN A 57 -12.89 3.30 -6.41
CA GLN A 57 -14.15 3.98 -6.04
C GLN A 57 -14.07 4.82 -4.75
N TYR A 58 -13.08 4.57 -3.88
CA TYR A 58 -12.84 5.32 -2.65
C TYR A 58 -11.92 6.54 -2.86
N LEU A 59 -11.34 6.71 -4.05
CA LEU A 59 -10.46 7.82 -4.38
C LEU A 59 -11.20 8.85 -5.23
N THR A 60 -10.98 10.12 -4.93
CA THR A 60 -11.29 11.21 -5.86
C THR A 60 -10.36 11.13 -7.08
N ASN A 61 -10.82 11.56 -8.25
CA ASN A 61 -9.98 11.63 -9.45
C ASN A 61 -8.67 12.39 -9.23
N ALA A 62 -8.69 13.50 -8.47
CA ALA A 62 -7.49 14.27 -8.15
C ALA A 62 -6.42 13.43 -7.43
N ARG A 63 -6.82 12.68 -6.40
CA ARG A 63 -5.92 11.77 -5.68
C ARG A 63 -5.42 10.61 -6.53
N LEU A 64 -6.30 10.02 -7.35
CA LEU A 64 -5.91 8.94 -8.24
C LEU A 64 -4.83 9.42 -9.22
N THR A 65 -5.05 10.57 -9.87
CA THR A 65 -4.06 11.18 -10.78
C THR A 65 -2.76 11.54 -10.06
N GLN A 66 -2.84 12.04 -8.83
CA GLN A 66 -1.65 12.32 -8.00
C GLN A 66 -0.83 11.04 -7.78
N TYR A 67 -1.48 9.95 -7.33
CA TYR A 67 -0.80 8.68 -7.10
C TYR A 67 -0.20 8.11 -8.38
N GLU A 68 -0.94 8.10 -9.48
CA GLU A 68 -0.43 7.65 -10.79
C GLU A 68 0.78 8.48 -11.23
N THR A 69 0.73 9.81 -11.09
CA THR A 69 1.81 10.70 -11.51
C THR A 69 3.08 10.48 -10.69
N VAL A 70 2.96 10.39 -9.36
CA VAL A 70 4.13 10.23 -8.48
C VAL A 70 4.71 8.82 -8.59
N ILE A 71 3.86 7.79 -8.63
CA ILE A 71 4.28 6.40 -8.53
C ILE A 71 4.68 5.83 -9.89
N LEU A 72 3.87 6.05 -10.92
CA LEU A 72 4.07 5.49 -12.27
C LEU A 72 4.77 6.49 -13.21
N GLY A 73 4.71 7.79 -12.91
CA GLY A 73 5.30 8.84 -13.74
C GLY A 73 6.79 9.11 -13.46
N ALA A 74 7.36 8.58 -12.38
CA ALA A 74 8.76 8.81 -12.01
C ALA A 74 9.71 7.87 -12.79
N PRO A 75 10.52 8.37 -13.76
CA PRO A 75 11.30 7.52 -14.66
C PRO A 75 12.50 6.84 -13.97
N ASN A 76 12.94 7.37 -12.83
CA ASN A 76 14.05 6.83 -12.05
C ASN A 76 13.58 5.83 -10.99
N VAL A 77 12.27 5.55 -10.87
CA VAL A 77 11.72 4.63 -9.88
C VAL A 77 11.41 3.28 -10.53
N THR A 78 11.89 2.21 -9.92
CA THR A 78 11.51 0.83 -10.27
C THR A 78 10.80 0.20 -9.10
N ILE A 79 9.56 -0.24 -9.30
CA ILE A 79 8.77 -0.89 -8.25
C ILE A 79 8.98 -2.38 -8.35
N LYS A 80 9.35 -3.01 -7.23
CA LYS A 80 9.47 -4.46 -7.10
C LYS A 80 8.60 -4.95 -5.97
N ARG A 81 7.84 -6.01 -6.26
CA ARG A 81 7.07 -6.70 -5.24
C ARG A 81 8.02 -7.52 -4.37
N TYR A 82 7.82 -7.48 -3.06
CA TYR A 82 8.62 -8.23 -2.08
C TYR A 82 7.74 -8.71 -0.93
N THR A 83 7.41 -9.99 -0.90
CA THR A 83 6.34 -10.56 -0.07
C THR A 83 6.70 -10.67 1.41
N VAL A 84 7.98 -10.85 1.76
CA VAL A 84 8.40 -11.16 3.13
C VAL A 84 9.44 -10.16 3.62
N LEU A 85 9.05 -9.22 4.48
CA LEU A 85 10.01 -8.34 5.16
C LEU A 85 10.20 -8.79 6.61
N ASN A 86 11.42 -8.71 7.11
CA ASN A 86 11.69 -8.89 8.53
C ASN A 86 11.00 -7.77 9.32
N LEU A 87 10.14 -8.11 10.28
CA LEU A 87 9.36 -7.10 11.02
C LEU A 87 10.22 -6.19 11.92
N ALA A 88 11.39 -6.66 12.36
CA ALA A 88 12.29 -5.88 13.20
C ALA A 88 13.17 -4.93 12.37
N THR A 89 13.62 -5.35 11.19
CA THR A 89 14.56 -4.57 10.37
C THR A 89 13.92 -3.91 9.16
N LEU A 90 12.69 -4.27 8.78
CA LEU A 90 12.00 -3.83 7.56
C LEU A 90 12.81 -4.09 6.27
N LEU A 91 13.70 -5.07 6.30
CA LEU A 91 14.54 -5.47 5.17
C LEU A 91 14.17 -6.89 4.71
N PRO A 92 14.46 -7.21 3.45
CA PRO A 92 14.65 -8.59 2.97
C PRO A 92 15.42 -9.47 3.95
N ASN A 93 14.99 -10.72 4.18
CA ASN A 93 15.85 -11.67 4.90
C ASN A 93 16.99 -12.13 3.99
N GLU A 94 18.08 -12.59 4.62
CA GLU A 94 19.21 -13.14 3.89
C GLU A 94 18.79 -14.43 3.15
N GLY A 95 18.91 -14.44 1.82
CA GLY A 95 18.57 -15.58 0.97
C GLY A 95 17.15 -15.55 0.39
N ASP A 96 16.32 -14.57 0.75
CA ASP A 96 15.02 -14.36 0.12
C ASP A 96 15.24 -13.68 -1.25
N ASP A 97 15.13 -14.46 -2.32
CA ASP A 97 15.18 -13.93 -3.69
C ASP A 97 13.87 -13.16 -3.98
N PRO A 98 13.92 -11.89 -4.41
CA PRO A 98 12.73 -11.14 -4.82
C PRO A 98 11.92 -11.81 -5.95
N ASN A 99 12.50 -12.78 -6.67
CA ASN A 99 11.84 -13.58 -7.69
C ASN A 99 11.39 -14.96 -7.19
N ARG A 100 11.66 -15.30 -5.92
CA ARG A 100 11.21 -16.54 -5.30
C ARG A 100 9.71 -16.44 -5.04
N ILE A 101 8.99 -17.38 -5.62
CA ILE A 101 7.57 -17.60 -5.36
C ILE A 101 7.50 -18.40 -4.07
N ASP A 102 7.33 -17.73 -2.92
CA ASP A 102 7.01 -18.44 -1.68
C ASP A 102 5.58 -19.02 -1.76
N ASP A 103 5.34 -20.14 -1.08
CA ASP A 103 4.18 -21.03 -1.24
C ASP A 103 2.79 -20.41 -0.94
N ILE A 104 2.72 -19.13 -0.55
CA ILE A 104 1.47 -18.38 -0.41
C ILE A 104 1.64 -17.04 -1.14
N GLU A 105 1.32 -17.03 -2.43
CA GLU A 105 1.33 -15.82 -3.22
C GLU A 105 0.19 -14.89 -2.78
N HIS A 106 0.52 -13.76 -2.16
CA HIS A 106 -0.48 -12.74 -1.79
C HIS A 106 -1.07 -12.07 -3.05
N ASP A 107 -2.28 -12.45 -3.48
CA ASP A 107 -2.92 -11.75 -4.59
C ASP A 107 -3.59 -10.45 -4.12
N CYS A 108 -2.98 -9.31 -4.49
CA CYS A 108 -3.51 -7.99 -4.18
C CYS A 108 -4.91 -7.74 -4.77
N LEU A 109 -5.25 -8.37 -5.91
CA LEU A 109 -6.58 -8.25 -6.51
C LEU A 109 -7.61 -9.03 -5.71
N GLU A 110 -7.32 -10.27 -5.33
CA GLU A 110 -8.19 -11.06 -4.47
C GLU A 110 -8.47 -10.35 -3.14
N VAL A 111 -7.44 -9.81 -2.50
CA VAL A 111 -7.60 -9.05 -1.23
C VAL A 111 -8.44 -7.79 -1.44
N THR A 112 -8.25 -7.08 -2.56
CA THR A 112 -9.08 -5.92 -2.92
C THR A 112 -10.53 -6.34 -3.11
N GLU A 113 -10.78 -7.44 -3.81
CA GLU A 113 -12.14 -7.94 -4.03
C GLU A 113 -12.81 -8.34 -2.72
N LEU A 114 -12.11 -9.09 -1.86
CA LEU A 114 -12.62 -9.46 -0.55
C LEU A 114 -12.92 -8.24 0.33
N GLY A 115 -12.01 -7.25 0.34
CA GLY A 115 -12.19 -6.01 1.10
C GLY A 115 -13.29 -5.08 0.56
N THR A 116 -13.76 -5.30 -0.67
CA THR A 116 -14.86 -4.52 -1.27
C THR A 116 -16.20 -5.25 -1.27
N LYS A 117 -16.22 -6.52 -0.85
CA LYS A 117 -17.48 -7.26 -0.66
C LYS A 117 -18.22 -6.71 0.56
N PRO A 118 -19.57 -6.69 0.53
CA PRO A 118 -20.36 -6.50 1.73
C PRO A 118 -19.92 -7.50 2.81
N ARG A 119 -19.80 -7.02 4.04
CA ARG A 119 -19.41 -7.85 5.18
C ARG A 119 -20.56 -8.77 5.57
N ASP A 120 -20.33 -10.08 5.48
CA ASP A 120 -21.31 -11.11 5.88
C ASP A 120 -21.57 -11.11 7.40
N ASP A 121 -20.67 -10.53 8.18
CA ASP A 121 -20.72 -10.40 9.64
C ASP A 121 -21.44 -9.12 10.11
N ILE A 122 -21.98 -8.29 9.21
CA ILE A 122 -22.89 -7.20 9.58
C ILE A 122 -24.17 -7.82 10.12
N LYS A 123 -24.39 -7.67 11.43
CA LYS A 123 -25.62 -8.11 12.09
C LYS A 123 -26.23 -6.91 12.83
N ASP A 124 -27.55 -6.95 12.97
CA ASP A 124 -28.35 -5.87 13.54
C ASP A 124 -28.41 -5.94 15.09
N PHE A 125 -27.29 -6.27 15.74
CA PHE A 125 -27.17 -6.26 17.20
C PHE A 125 -26.28 -5.10 17.64
N CYS A 126 -26.65 -4.45 18.74
CA CYS A 126 -25.84 -3.39 19.33
C CYS A 126 -24.47 -3.96 19.71
N LEU A 127 -23.40 -3.29 19.28
CA LEU A 127 -22.05 -3.62 19.76
C LEU A 127 -22.03 -3.41 21.28
N GLU A 128 -21.66 -4.45 22.04
CA GLU A 128 -21.38 -4.30 23.46
C GLU A 128 -20.00 -3.65 23.62
N ASP A 129 -19.93 -2.33 23.47
CA ASP A 129 -19.21 -1.46 24.40
C ASP A 129 -19.54 0.01 24.13
N ASN A 130 -20.01 0.68 25.18
CA ASN A 130 -20.21 2.12 25.26
C ASN A 130 -18.86 2.80 25.58
N ASP A 131 -18.61 3.94 24.94
CA ASP A 131 -17.86 5.07 25.51
C ASP A 131 -16.58 4.76 26.32
N GLN A 132 -15.47 4.49 25.63
CA GLN A 132 -14.16 4.95 26.13
C GLN A 132 -13.45 5.79 25.07
N ILE A 133 -13.97 7.01 24.90
CA ILE A 133 -13.17 8.14 24.44
C ILE A 133 -12.39 8.62 25.68
N ILE A 134 -11.08 8.39 25.70
CA ILE A 134 -10.13 9.06 26.60
C ILE A 134 -9.12 9.80 25.73
#